data_AF-A0A5D0NHP8-F1
#
_entry.id   AF-A0A5D0NHP8-F1
#
_cell.length_a   1.000
_cell.length_b   1.000
_cell.length_c   1.000
_cell.angle_alpha   90.00
_cell.angle_beta   90.00
_cell.angle_gamma   90.00
#
_symmetry.space_group_name_H-M   'P 1'
#
loop_
_entity.id
_entity.type
_entity.pdbx_description
1 polymer ?
#
loop_
_entity_poly.entity_id
_entity_poly.type
_entity_poly.pdbx_seq_one_letter_code
_entity_poly.pdbx_strand_id
1 'polypeptide(L)'
;MRDAVSSGHEVRGRVTSLFALPLVFPRSTQYARLGVAPEATAGEIRAATNRLAARLKAGGADEETISEMTGLDLEKGEAREAYDAQHPPLPLMRLEPAWAPVFDDRAACLAALRRELEAFLLDAGETVYFPDDTTRTDFTADFTPTPLLDSPEFD
;
A
#
# COMPACT_ATOMS: atom_id res chain seq x y z
N MET A 1 58.49 0.77 -15.98
CA MET A 1 59.07 -0.25 -15.07
C MET A 1 58.79 0.19 -13.65
N ARG A 2 58.20 -0.71 -12.86
CA ARG A 2 57.65 -0.57 -11.50
C ARG A 2 56.29 0.13 -11.43
N ASP A 3 55.32 -0.32 -10.65
CA ASP A 3 54.82 -1.64 -10.27
C ASP A 3 53.49 -1.32 -9.56
N ALA A 4 52.52 -2.21 -9.71
CA ALA A 4 51.20 -2.08 -9.09
C ALA A 4 51.29 -2.22 -7.56
N VAL A 5 50.45 -1.47 -6.84
CA VAL A 5 49.92 -1.92 -5.54
C VAL A 5 48.42 -1.66 -5.53
N SER A 6 47.71 -2.77 -5.44
CA SER A 6 46.27 -2.90 -5.25
C SER A 6 45.91 -2.72 -3.78
N SER A 7 44.86 -1.94 -3.52
CA SER A 7 44.01 -1.98 -2.32
C SER A 7 42.74 -1.23 -2.70
N GLY A 8 41.52 -1.77 -2.76
CA GLY A 8 40.92 -2.84 -1.97
C GLY A 8 39.69 -2.24 -1.28
N HIS A 9 38.48 -2.66 -1.72
CA HIS A 9 37.15 -2.36 -1.14
C HIS A 9 36.69 -0.88 -1.14
N GLU A 10 35.44 -0.50 -1.38
CA GLU A 10 34.17 -1.15 -1.09
C GLU A 10 33.13 -0.90 -2.20
N VAL A 11 32.29 -1.90 -2.41
CA VAL A 11 30.99 -1.77 -3.05
C VAL A 11 30.12 -0.87 -2.16
N ARG A 12 30.14 0.45 -2.39
CA ARG A 12 29.06 1.29 -1.88
C ARG A 12 27.91 1.20 -2.86
N GLY A 13 27.06 0.21 -2.60
CA GLY A 13 25.74 0.10 -3.19
C GLY A 13 25.12 1.49 -3.25
N ARG A 14 24.73 1.89 -4.44
CA ARG A 14 23.92 3.08 -4.66
C ARG A 14 22.69 2.86 -3.79
N VAL A 15 22.57 3.61 -2.68
CA VAL A 15 21.29 3.72 -1.97
C VAL A 15 20.38 4.39 -2.97
N THR A 16 19.67 3.60 -3.78
CA THR A 16 18.45 4.03 -4.44
C THR A 16 17.56 4.44 -3.30
N SER A 17 17.50 5.76 -3.05
CA SER A 17 16.54 6.38 -2.16
C SER A 17 15.21 5.66 -2.35
N LEU A 18 14.75 4.93 -1.33
CA LEU A 18 13.46 4.23 -1.32
C LEU A 18 12.30 5.19 -1.65
N PHE A 19 12.55 6.50 -1.58
CA PHE A 19 11.62 7.60 -1.85
C PHE A 19 11.84 8.27 -3.23
N ALA A 20 12.72 7.74 -4.09
CA ALA A 20 12.94 8.23 -5.46
C ALA A 20 12.01 7.58 -6.49
N LEU A 21 11.19 6.62 -6.08
CA LEU A 21 10.12 6.08 -6.91
C LEU A 21 9.07 7.19 -7.12
N PRO A 22 8.61 7.44 -8.36
CA PRO A 22 7.49 8.34 -8.57
C PRO A 22 6.31 7.81 -7.74
N LEU A 23 5.79 8.65 -6.84
CA LEU A 23 4.55 8.34 -6.12
C LEU A 23 3.49 8.04 -7.18
N VAL A 24 3.10 6.77 -7.28
CA VAL A 24 2.02 6.35 -8.16
C VAL A 24 0.74 6.87 -7.52
N PHE A 25 0.32 8.07 -7.93
CA PHE A 25 -1.02 8.52 -7.61
C PHE A 25 -1.98 7.50 -8.23
N PRO A 26 -2.83 6.83 -7.43
CA PRO A 26 -3.79 5.91 -7.99
C PRO A 26 -4.64 6.70 -8.98
N ARG A 27 -4.64 6.28 -10.24
CA ARG A 27 -5.57 6.82 -11.23
C ARG A 27 -6.96 6.42 -10.78
N SER A 28 -7.65 7.33 -10.07
CA SER A 28 -9.04 7.12 -9.68
C SER A 28 -9.87 7.03 -10.96
N THR A 29 -10.50 5.89 -11.23
CA THR A 29 -11.49 5.79 -12.29
C THR A 29 -12.72 6.60 -11.93
N GLN A 30 -13.53 6.96 -12.92
CA GLN A 30 -14.80 7.63 -12.65
C GLN A 30 -15.76 6.72 -11.86
N TYR A 31 -15.67 5.40 -12.04
CA TYR A 31 -16.35 4.43 -11.17
C TYR A 31 -15.95 4.58 -9.70
N ALA A 32 -14.65 4.70 -9.41
CA ALA A 32 -14.16 4.93 -8.05
C ALA A 32 -14.60 6.29 -7.49
N ARG A 33 -14.63 7.35 -8.31
CA ARG A 33 -15.12 8.67 -7.91
C ARG A 33 -16.62 8.68 -7.59
N LEU A 34 -17.40 7.92 -8.34
CA LEU A 34 -18.83 7.71 -8.09
C LEU A 34 -19.10 6.71 -6.95
N GLY A 35 -18.08 5.97 -6.49
CA GLY A 35 -18.23 4.93 -5.47
C GLY A 35 -19.04 3.73 -5.96
N VAL A 36 -18.96 3.42 -7.25
CA VAL A 36 -19.67 2.29 -7.88
C VAL A 36 -18.69 1.32 -8.51
N ALA A 37 -19.08 0.05 -8.60
CA ALA A 37 -18.29 -0.96 -9.30
C ALA A 37 -18.35 -0.74 -10.82
N PRO A 38 -17.32 -1.12 -11.59
CA PRO A 38 -17.37 -1.13 -13.06
C PRO A 38 -18.47 -2.02 -13.64
N GLU A 39 -19.03 -2.95 -12.86
CA GLU A 39 -20.15 -3.82 -13.24
C GLU A 39 -21.52 -3.23 -12.84
N ALA A 40 -21.55 -2.06 -12.19
CA ALA A 40 -22.78 -1.43 -11.74
C ALA A 40 -23.76 -1.17 -12.90
N THR A 41 -25.04 -1.28 -12.58
CA THR A 41 -26.13 -1.04 -13.52
C THR A 41 -26.25 0.44 -13.85
N ALA A 42 -26.86 0.77 -15.00
CA ALA A 42 -27.09 2.16 -15.39
C ALA A 42 -27.92 2.95 -14.34
N GLY A 43 -28.86 2.27 -13.67
CA GLY A 43 -29.66 2.88 -12.59
C GLY A 43 -28.82 3.23 -11.36
N GLU A 44 -27.90 2.36 -10.96
CA GLU A 44 -26.98 2.60 -9.85
C GLU A 44 -26.00 3.73 -10.14
N ILE A 45 -25.47 3.77 -11.38
CA ILE A 45 -24.59 4.86 -11.83
C ILE A 45 -25.33 6.18 -11.77
N ARG A 46 -26.55 6.27 -12.34
CA ARG A 46 -27.37 7.49 -12.28
C ARG A 46 -27.64 7.93 -10.84
N ALA A 47 -27.98 6.98 -9.96
CA ALA A 47 -28.22 7.27 -8.55
C ALA A 47 -26.95 7.79 -7.85
N ALA A 48 -25.78 7.23 -8.16
CA ALA A 48 -24.50 7.70 -7.65
C ALA A 48 -24.14 9.10 -8.15
N THR A 49 -24.33 9.37 -9.45
CA THR A 49 -24.11 10.69 -10.06
C THR A 49 -25.00 11.75 -9.41
N ASN A 50 -26.28 11.45 -9.20
CA ASN A 50 -27.20 12.37 -8.53
C ASN A 50 -26.81 12.64 -7.07
N ARG A 51 -26.35 11.63 -6.33
CA ARG A 51 -25.85 11.80 -4.96
C ARG A 51 -24.59 12.67 -4.93
N LEU A 52 -23.68 12.48 -5.88
CA LEU A 52 -22.46 13.28 -6.00
C LEU A 52 -22.80 14.74 -6.33
N ALA A 53 -23.67 14.99 -7.31
CA ALA A 53 -24.11 16.33 -7.68
C ALA A 53 -24.79 17.04 -6.50
N ALA A 54 -25.69 16.35 -5.79
CA ALA A 54 -26.34 16.90 -4.60
C ALA A 54 -25.33 17.26 -3.49
N ARG A 55 -24.31 16.42 -3.27
CA ARG A 55 -23.24 16.67 -2.30
C ARG A 55 -22.38 17.88 -2.70
N LEU A 56 -22.00 18.00 -3.97
CA LEU A 56 -21.22 19.12 -4.48
C LEU A 56 -22.00 20.44 -4.36
N LYS A 57 -23.29 20.41 -4.72
CA LYS A 57 -24.18 21.56 -4.57
C LYS A 57 -24.35 21.99 -3.12
N ALA A 58 -24.50 21.04 -2.19
CA ALA A 58 -24.54 21.32 -0.76
C ALA A 58 -23.21 21.90 -0.23
N GLY A 59 -22.09 21.54 -0.87
CA GLY A 59 -20.76 22.08 -0.59
C GLY A 59 -20.47 23.45 -1.23
N GLY A 60 -21.42 24.02 -1.98
CA GLY A 60 -21.25 25.32 -2.63
C GLY A 60 -20.40 25.28 -3.92
N ALA A 61 -20.25 24.11 -4.54
CA ALA A 61 -19.62 24.01 -5.86
C ALA A 61 -20.46 24.77 -6.90
N ASP A 62 -19.78 25.37 -7.88
CA ASP A 62 -20.44 25.97 -9.04
C ASP A 62 -20.97 24.90 -10.01
N GLU A 63 -21.89 25.32 -10.87
CA GLU A 63 -22.53 24.41 -11.84
C GLU A 63 -21.52 23.84 -12.85
N GLU A 64 -20.45 24.60 -13.14
CA GLU A 64 -19.35 24.19 -14.01
C GLU A 64 -18.57 23.01 -13.39
N THR A 65 -18.16 23.11 -12.13
CA THR A 65 -17.49 22.01 -11.40
C THR A 65 -18.38 20.78 -11.30
N ILE A 66 -19.69 20.97 -11.08
CA ILE A 66 -20.64 19.85 -11.02
C ILE A 66 -20.70 19.16 -12.39
N SER A 67 -20.83 19.93 -13.48
CA SER A 67 -20.88 19.40 -14.84
C SER A 67 -19.58 18.70 -15.25
N GLU A 68 -18.42 19.24 -14.89
CA GLU A 68 -17.12 18.59 -15.15
C GLU A 68 -16.99 17.25 -14.41
N MET A 69 -17.48 17.20 -13.18
CA MET A 69 -17.43 15.98 -12.35
C MET A 69 -18.42 14.91 -12.82
N THR A 70 -19.59 15.30 -13.35
CA THR A 70 -20.64 14.35 -13.78
C THR A 70 -20.72 14.12 -15.31
N GLY A 71 -19.99 14.89 -16.11
CA GLY A 71 -20.20 15.05 -17.55
C GLY A 71 -19.87 13.88 -18.47
N LEU A 72 -19.49 12.72 -17.93
CA LEU A 72 -19.14 11.54 -18.74
C LEU A 72 -20.32 10.59 -19.01
N ASP A 73 -21.54 10.90 -18.52
CA ASP A 73 -22.78 10.18 -18.82
C ASP A 73 -22.61 8.63 -18.81
N LEU A 74 -21.89 8.08 -17.84
CA LEU A 74 -21.56 6.65 -17.76
C LEU A 74 -22.79 5.72 -17.65
N GLU A 75 -23.96 6.31 -17.41
CA GLU A 75 -25.26 5.64 -17.50
C GLU A 75 -25.67 5.27 -18.94
N LYS A 76 -25.09 5.92 -19.96
CA LYS A 76 -25.31 5.62 -21.38
C LYS A 76 -24.30 4.57 -21.85
N GLY A 77 -24.79 3.52 -22.49
CA GLY A 77 -23.96 2.40 -22.96
C GLY A 77 -22.79 2.83 -23.86
N GLU A 78 -23.05 3.68 -24.85
CA GLU A 78 -22.00 4.15 -25.78
C GLU A 78 -20.90 4.98 -25.10
N ALA A 79 -21.27 5.87 -24.17
CA ALA A 79 -20.32 6.67 -23.43
C ALA A 79 -19.48 5.82 -22.48
N ARG A 80 -20.10 4.79 -21.88
CA ARG A 80 -19.45 3.79 -21.04
C ARG A 80 -18.46 2.94 -21.83
N GLU A 81 -18.85 2.43 -22.99
CA GLU A 81 -17.96 1.65 -23.87
C GLU A 81 -16.77 2.48 -24.36
N ALA A 82 -17.00 3.74 -24.75
CA ALA A 82 -15.93 4.65 -25.14
C ALA A 82 -14.99 4.96 -23.95
N TYR A 83 -15.55 5.15 -22.75
CA TYR A 83 -14.77 5.36 -21.53
C TYR A 83 -13.93 4.12 -21.18
N ASP A 84 -14.53 2.93 -21.21
CA ASP A 84 -13.87 1.66 -20.92
C ASP A 84 -12.80 1.30 -21.97
N ALA A 85 -12.99 1.68 -23.23
CA ALA A 85 -11.97 1.52 -24.28
C ALA A 85 -10.74 2.40 -24.04
N GLN A 86 -10.94 3.62 -23.51
CA GLN A 86 -9.86 4.54 -23.16
C GLN A 86 -9.23 4.24 -21.79
N HIS A 87 -10.02 3.67 -20.88
CA HIS A 87 -9.66 3.34 -19.50
C HIS A 87 -10.00 1.88 -19.25
N PRO A 88 -9.21 0.93 -19.80
CA PRO A 88 -9.51 -0.49 -19.73
C PRO A 88 -9.85 -0.88 -18.29
N PRO A 89 -10.95 -1.61 -18.08
CA PRO A 89 -11.50 -1.78 -16.76
C PRO A 89 -10.45 -2.44 -15.86
N LEU A 90 -10.42 -1.94 -14.63
CA LEU A 90 -9.48 -2.31 -13.57
C LEU A 90 -9.36 -3.82 -13.24
N PRO A 91 -10.21 -4.77 -13.69
CA PRO A 91 -9.89 -6.20 -13.52
C PRO A 91 -8.53 -6.61 -14.08
N LEU A 92 -8.02 -5.95 -15.14
CA LEU A 92 -6.66 -6.17 -15.68
C LEU A 92 -5.56 -5.40 -14.91
N MET A 93 -5.94 -4.42 -14.09
CA MET A 93 -5.06 -3.64 -13.21
C MET A 93 -5.34 -3.91 -11.73
N ARG A 94 -5.77 -5.13 -11.37
CA ARG A 94 -5.85 -5.66 -10.00
C ARG A 94 -4.48 -5.80 -9.31
N LEU A 95 -3.58 -4.85 -9.53
CA LEU A 95 -2.70 -4.40 -8.47
C LEU A 95 -3.50 -3.33 -7.73
N GLU A 96 -4.52 -3.76 -6.97
CA GLU A 96 -4.95 -2.91 -5.87
C GLU A 96 -3.67 -2.61 -5.08
N PRO A 97 -3.38 -1.34 -4.72
CA PRO A 97 -2.38 -1.09 -3.72
C PRO A 97 -2.89 -1.74 -2.44
N ALA A 98 -2.54 -3.02 -2.23
CA ALA A 98 -2.88 -3.82 -1.05
C ALA A 98 -2.37 -3.18 0.26
N TRP A 99 -1.67 -2.05 0.15
CA TRP A 99 -1.16 -1.25 1.25
C TRP A 99 -2.11 -0.12 1.69
N ALA A 100 -3.03 0.36 0.84
CA ALA A 100 -3.87 1.52 1.18
C ALA A 100 -4.80 1.28 2.39
N PRO A 101 -5.58 0.18 2.46
CA PRO A 101 -6.39 -0.09 3.64
C PRO A 101 -5.58 -0.62 4.85
N VAL A 102 -4.31 -1.00 4.67
CA VAL A 102 -3.44 -1.48 5.77
C VAL A 102 -3.02 -0.32 6.68
N PHE A 103 -2.96 0.91 6.16
CA PHE A 103 -2.61 2.08 6.96
C PHE A 103 -3.82 2.83 7.55
N ASP A 104 -5.05 2.45 7.19
CA ASP A 104 -6.25 2.99 7.84
C ASP A 104 -6.47 2.37 9.23
N ASP A 105 -5.92 1.19 9.49
CA ASP A 105 -5.89 0.56 10.81
C ASP A 105 -4.65 1.00 11.61
N ARG A 106 -4.90 1.64 12.74
CA ARG A 106 -3.85 2.09 13.68
C ARG A 106 -3.00 0.91 14.18
N ALA A 107 -3.59 -0.25 14.40
CA ALA A 107 -2.85 -1.42 14.88
C ALA A 107 -1.86 -1.91 13.82
N ALA A 108 -2.30 -2.02 12.57
CA ALA A 108 -1.46 -2.36 11.43
C ALA A 108 -0.35 -1.32 11.17
N CYS A 109 -0.66 -0.01 11.29
CA CYS A 109 0.34 1.06 11.25
C CYS A 109 1.44 0.89 12.31
N LEU A 110 1.04 0.63 13.56
CA LEU A 110 1.99 0.46 14.66
C LEU A 110 2.83 -0.81 14.49
N ALA A 111 2.23 -1.90 14.01
CA ALA A 111 2.95 -3.14 13.72
C ALA A 111 3.97 -2.93 12.59
N ALA A 112 3.60 -2.23 11.51
CA ALA A 112 4.50 -1.91 10.41
C ALA A 112 5.65 -1.01 10.88
N LEU A 113 5.35 0.08 11.60
CA LEU A 113 6.36 1.00 12.13
C LEU A 113 7.34 0.27 13.07
N ARG A 114 6.81 -0.57 13.96
CA ARG A 114 7.62 -1.38 14.87
C ARG A 114 8.58 -2.28 14.08
N ARG A 115 8.08 -3.01 13.08
CA ARG A 115 8.91 -3.89 12.24
C ARG A 115 10.06 -3.14 11.56
N GLU A 116 9.79 -1.94 11.02
CA GLU A 116 10.83 -1.15 10.35
C GLU A 116 11.87 -0.61 11.35
N LEU A 117 11.47 -0.23 12.57
CA LEU A 117 12.40 0.15 13.63
C LEU A 117 13.26 -1.03 14.10
N GLU A 118 12.66 -2.22 14.25
CA GLU A 118 13.36 -3.44 14.62
C GLU A 118 14.42 -3.81 13.57
N ALA A 119 14.07 -3.75 12.28
CA ALA A 119 15.01 -3.99 11.19
C ALA A 119 16.17 -2.98 11.20
N PHE A 120 15.87 -1.69 11.39
CA PHE A 120 16.89 -0.66 11.49
C PHE A 120 17.87 -0.88 12.65
N LEU A 121 17.36 -1.28 13.83
CA LEU A 121 18.19 -1.56 15.00
C LEU A 121 19.04 -2.82 14.81
N LEU A 122 18.50 -3.88 14.22
CA LEU A 122 19.26 -5.08 13.88
C LEU A 122 20.39 -4.78 12.89
N ASP A 123 20.14 -3.98 11.87
CA ASP A 123 21.16 -3.54 10.91
C ASP A 123 22.26 -2.70 11.58
N ALA A 124 21.93 -1.99 12.66
CA ALA A 124 22.90 -1.29 13.50
C ALA A 124 23.66 -2.21 14.47
N GLY A 125 23.32 -3.49 14.55
CA GLY A 125 23.91 -4.47 15.46
C GLY A 125 23.37 -4.40 16.89
N GLU A 126 22.27 -3.67 17.11
CA GLU A 126 21.63 -3.54 18.41
C GLU A 126 20.75 -4.75 18.72
N THR A 127 20.57 -5.05 20.01
CA THR A 127 19.69 -6.13 20.45
C THR A 127 18.24 -5.66 20.48
N VAL A 128 17.36 -6.38 19.80
CA VAL A 128 15.94 -6.05 19.68
C VAL A 128 15.08 -7.03 20.46
N TYR A 129 14.10 -6.51 21.20
CA TYR A 129 13.10 -7.31 21.91
C TYR A 129 11.90 -7.61 21.01
N PHE A 130 11.56 -8.88 20.86
CA PHE A 130 10.36 -9.34 20.14
C PHE A 130 9.27 -9.73 21.15
N PRO A 131 8.04 -9.20 21.02
CA PRO A 131 6.98 -9.38 22.00
C PRO A 131 6.26 -10.72 21.86
N ASP A 132 6.33 -11.34 20.68
CA ASP A 132 5.70 -12.62 20.38
C ASP A 132 6.58 -13.46 19.43
N ASP A 133 6.45 -14.78 19.51
CA ASP A 133 7.20 -15.72 18.68
C ASP A 133 6.93 -15.53 17.19
N THR A 134 5.72 -15.08 16.82
CA THR A 134 5.38 -14.79 15.43
C THR A 134 6.15 -13.62 14.82
N THR A 135 6.77 -12.80 15.67
CA THR A 135 7.53 -11.61 15.26
C THR A 135 9.05 -11.81 15.32
N ARG A 136 9.51 -12.89 15.96
CA ARG A 136 10.93 -13.23 16.07
C ARG A 136 11.42 -13.91 14.79
N THR A 137 12.62 -13.56 14.35
CA THR A 137 13.27 -14.15 13.16
C THR A 137 14.40 -15.13 13.52
N ASP A 138 14.89 -15.12 14.76
CA ASP A 138 15.92 -16.01 15.27
C ASP A 138 15.38 -16.96 16.35
N PHE A 139 15.37 -18.25 16.00
CA PHE A 139 14.94 -19.35 16.88
C PHE A 139 16.13 -20.17 17.41
N THR A 140 17.36 -19.73 17.18
CA THR A 140 18.57 -20.49 17.54
C THR A 140 18.62 -20.82 19.03
N ALA A 141 18.14 -19.90 19.87
CA ALA A 141 18.06 -20.07 21.32
C ALA A 141 17.10 -21.20 21.75
N ASP A 142 16.08 -21.53 20.96
CA ASP A 142 15.07 -22.53 21.33
C ASP A 142 15.63 -23.95 21.25
N PHE A 143 16.72 -24.13 20.50
CA PHE A 143 17.45 -25.39 20.41
C PHE A 143 18.59 -25.48 21.42
N THR A 144 18.82 -24.43 22.21
CA THR A 144 19.82 -24.48 23.28
C THR A 144 19.21 -25.02 24.56
N PRO A 145 19.84 -26.04 25.20
CA PRO A 145 19.34 -26.57 26.45
C PRO A 145 19.25 -25.46 27.49
N THR A 146 18.09 -25.31 28.10
CA THR A 146 17.86 -24.30 29.13
C THR A 146 18.02 -24.98 30.47
N PRO A 147 19.13 -24.78 31.21
CA PRO A 147 19.36 -25.49 32.47
C PRO A 147 18.25 -25.28 33.50
N LEU A 148 17.48 -24.19 33.43
CA LEU A 148 16.31 -23.99 34.30
C LEU A 148 15.13 -24.94 34.01
N LEU A 149 14.96 -25.36 32.76
CA LEU A 149 13.86 -26.23 32.31
C LEU A 149 14.30 -27.69 32.15
N ASP A 150 15.57 -27.90 31.80
CA ASP A 150 16.15 -29.19 31.48
C ASP A 150 16.91 -29.82 32.66
N SER A 151 16.95 -29.16 33.83
CA SER A 151 17.53 -29.77 35.03
C SER A 151 16.65 -30.90 35.55
N PRO A 152 17.23 -32.07 35.89
CA PRO A 152 16.51 -33.21 36.45
C PRO A 152 16.13 -33.07 37.94
N GLU A 153 16.11 -31.85 38.51
CA GLU A 153 15.93 -31.65 39.96
C GLU A 153 14.47 -31.77 40.45
N PHE A 154 13.57 -32.33 39.63
CA PHE A 154 12.23 -32.75 40.04
C PHE A 154 12.12 -34.28 40.07
N ASP A 155 12.93 -34.92 40.92
CA ASP A 155 12.72 -36.30 41.42
C ASP A 155 12.38 -36.25 42.92
#